data_AF-A0ABD5WDU3-F1
#
_entry.id   AF-A0ABD5WDU3-F1
#
_cell.length_a   1.000
_cell.length_b   1.000
_cell.length_c   1.000
_cell.angle_alpha   90.00
_cell.angle_beta   90.00
_cell.angle_gamma   90.00
#
_symmetry.space_group_name_H-M   'P 1'
#
loop_
_entity.id
_entity.type
_entity.pdbx_description
1 polymer ?
#
loop_
_entity_poly.entity_id
_entity_poly.type
_entity_poly.pdbx_seq_one_letter_code
_entity_poly.pdbx_strand_id
1 'polypeptide(L)'
;MRDCCAGSPPYDPAAIDAPTLVVRGTDDDTARRSDALTLYDELGAADDRKEYAELAGADHYAMHGDRRRALYDLVTAFHDRN
;
A
#
# COMPACT_ATOMS: atom_id res chain seq x y z
N MET A 1 -3.89 18.14 14.02
CA MET A 1 -4.23 17.53 12.72
C MET A 1 -3.80 18.45 11.56
N ARG A 2 -2.53 18.88 11.55
CA ARG A 2 -1.97 19.78 10.52
C ARG A 2 -0.61 19.30 9.99
N ASP A 3 0.10 18.45 10.75
CA ASP A 3 1.41 17.93 10.32
C ASP A 3 1.36 16.91 9.18
N CYS A 4 0.31 16.07 9.08
CA CYS A 4 0.27 15.03 8.04
C CYS A 4 0.24 15.59 6.60
N CYS A 5 -0.09 16.87 6.41
CA CYS A 5 -0.12 17.51 5.10
C CYS A 5 1.09 18.44 4.85
N ALA A 6 2.03 18.53 5.79
CA ALA A 6 3.17 19.45 5.75
C ALA A 6 4.45 18.85 5.17
N GLY A 7 4.40 17.62 4.66
CA GLY A 7 5.53 16.97 3.97
C GLY A 7 6.45 16.14 4.88
N SER A 8 6.18 16.06 6.18
CA SER A 8 6.74 15.02 7.04
C SER A 8 5.65 14.01 7.37
N PRO A 9 5.74 12.77 6.86
CA PRO A 9 4.81 11.72 7.29
C PRO A 9 4.89 11.59 8.82
N PRO A 10 3.78 11.27 9.51
CA PRO A 10 3.78 11.11 10.97
C PRO A 10 4.57 9.87 11.44
N TYR A 11 5.18 9.16 10.50
CA TYR A 11 6.00 7.98 10.69
C TYR A 11 7.24 8.08 9.79
N ASP A 12 8.28 7.34 10.15
CA ASP A 12 9.46 7.13 9.31
C ASP A 12 9.30 5.80 8.55
N PRO A 13 9.14 5.81 7.22
CA PRO A 13 9.01 4.58 6.44
C PRO A 13 10.25 3.68 6.53
N ALA A 14 11.44 4.27 6.71
CA ALA A 14 12.69 3.52 6.84
C ALA A 14 12.78 2.74 8.17
N ALA A 15 11.95 3.10 9.15
CA ALA A 15 11.83 2.37 10.42
C ALA A 15 10.89 1.16 10.33
N ILE A 16 10.20 0.95 9.20
CA ILE A 16 9.32 -0.20 8.98
C ILE A 16 10.14 -1.35 8.40
N ASP A 17 10.58 -2.28 9.27
CA ASP A 17 11.37 -3.47 8.92
C ASP A 17 10.53 -4.77 8.85
N ALA A 18 9.26 -4.68 9.24
CA ALA A 18 8.29 -5.76 9.17
C ALA A 18 7.90 -6.07 7.71
N PRO A 19 7.47 -7.32 7.41
CA PRO A 19 6.89 -7.62 6.11
C PRO A 19 5.78 -6.64 5.77
N THR A 20 5.87 -6.02 4.61
CA THR A 20 4.94 -4.97 4.22
C THR A 20 4.43 -5.16 2.81
N LEU A 21 3.12 -5.05 2.66
CA LEU A 21 2.44 -5.08 1.37
C LEU A 21 1.81 -3.70 1.11
N VAL A 22 2.22 -3.06 0.02
CA VAL A 22 1.65 -1.80 -0.46
C VAL A 22 0.69 -2.10 -1.60
N VAL A 23 -0.60 -1.82 -1.40
CA VAL A 23 -1.66 -2.10 -2.38
C VAL A 23 -2.31 -0.80 -2.82
N ARG A 24 -2.56 -0.67 -4.12
CA ARG A 24 -3.25 0.50 -4.69
C ARG A 24 -4.27 0.06 -5.75
N GLY A 25 -5.41 0.74 -5.81
CA GLY A 25 -6.32 0.65 -6.96
C GLY A 25 -5.80 1.47 -8.16
N THR A 26 -5.95 0.97 -9.39
CA THR A 26 -5.52 1.73 -10.57
C THR A 26 -6.34 3.00 -10.78
N ASP A 27 -7.61 2.96 -10.39
CA ASP A 27 -8.62 4.00 -10.61
C ASP A 27 -8.81 4.85 -9.33
N ASP A 28 -7.87 4.74 -8.39
CA ASP A 28 -7.85 5.56 -7.18
C ASP A 28 -7.35 6.98 -7.48
N ASP A 29 -8.27 7.94 -7.45
CA ASP A 29 -7.99 9.38 -7.62
C ASP A 29 -7.52 10.07 -6.33
N THR A 30 -7.57 9.38 -5.18
CA THR A 30 -7.16 9.91 -3.87
C THR A 30 -5.72 9.52 -3.56
N ALA A 31 -5.40 8.22 -3.62
CA ALA A 31 -4.04 7.71 -3.44
C ALA A 31 -3.36 7.54 -4.79
N ARG A 32 -2.44 8.45 -5.13
CA ARG A 32 -1.78 8.43 -6.43
C ARG A 32 -0.75 7.30 -6.49
N ARG A 33 -0.47 6.86 -7.71
CA ARG A 33 0.56 5.86 -7.98
C ARG A 33 1.94 6.30 -7.48
N SER A 34 2.28 7.57 -7.68
CA SER A 34 3.52 8.15 -7.19
C SER A 34 3.69 7.97 -5.69
N ASP A 35 2.63 8.23 -4.92
CA ASP A 35 2.68 8.24 -3.46
C ASP A 35 2.90 6.81 -2.93
N ALA A 36 2.25 5.83 -3.56
CA ALA A 36 2.40 4.41 -3.21
C ALA A 36 3.80 3.87 -3.56
N LEU A 37 4.37 4.28 -4.71
CA LEU A 37 5.73 3.90 -5.09
C LEU A 37 6.77 4.55 -4.19
N THR A 38 6.63 5.84 -3.89
CA THR A 38 7.51 6.54 -2.94
C THR A 38 7.52 5.85 -1.59
N LEU A 39 6.35 5.49 -1.05
CA LEU A 39 6.29 4.73 0.20
C LEU A 39 7.00 3.38 0.08
N TYR A 40 6.75 2.61 -0.98
CA TYR A 40 7.38 1.31 -1.20
C TYR A 40 8.91 1.39 -1.29
N ASP A 41 9.43 2.42 -1.97
CA ASP A 41 10.86 2.65 -2.13
C ASP A 41 11.53 3.07 -0.80
N GLU A 42 10.81 3.78 0.07
CA GLU A 42 11.29 4.27 1.36
C GLU A 42 11.20 3.23 2.50
N LEU A 43 10.53 2.08 2.30
CA LEU A 43 10.43 1.03 3.32
C LEU A 43 11.81 0.48 3.71
N GLY A 44 12.04 0.37 5.03
CA GLY A 44 13.24 -0.25 5.60
C GLY A 44 13.28 -1.78 5.51
N ALA A 45 12.16 -2.41 5.17
CA ALA A 45 12.06 -3.85 4.98
C ALA A 45 12.96 -4.32 3.84
N ALA A 46 13.57 -5.49 4.02
CA ALA A 46 14.36 -6.14 2.97
C ALA A 46 13.52 -6.36 1.71
N ASP A 47 14.16 -6.34 0.53
CA ASP A 47 13.47 -6.43 -0.76
C ASP A 47 12.61 -7.71 -0.92
N ASP A 48 12.99 -8.80 -0.25
CA ASP A 48 12.23 -10.06 -0.22
C ASP A 48 11.03 -10.06 0.74
N ARG A 49 10.87 -9.00 1.52
CA ARG A 49 9.81 -8.83 2.54
C ARG A 49 8.87 -7.66 2.24
N LYS A 50 9.09 -6.94 1.14
CA LYS A 50 8.20 -5.88 0.68
C LYS A 50 7.59 -6.23 -0.68
N GLU A 51 6.27 -6.09 -0.76
CA GLU A 51 5.51 -6.35 -1.98
C GLU A 51 4.71 -5.11 -2.41
N TYR A 52 4.62 -4.88 -3.72
CA TYR A 52 3.80 -3.84 -4.32
C TYR A 52 2.78 -4.46 -5.27
N ALA A 53 1.50 -4.08 -5.13
CA ALA A 53 0.43 -4.59 -5.98
C ALA A 53 -0.54 -3.50 -6.43
N GLU A 54 -0.88 -3.53 -7.72
CA GLU A 54 -1.93 -2.69 -8.29
C GLU A 54 -3.17 -3.52 -8.63
N LEU A 55 -4.33 -3.12 -8.11
CA LEU A 55 -5.62 -3.74 -8.44
C LEU A 55 -6.27 -2.98 -9.59
N ALA A 56 -6.29 -3.62 -10.77
CA ALA A 56 -6.94 -3.08 -11.95
C ALA A 56 -8.45 -2.90 -11.75
N GLY A 57 -8.95 -1.70 -12.03
CA GLY A 57 -10.37 -1.35 -11.91
C GLY A 57 -10.86 -1.21 -10.46
N ALA A 58 -9.95 -0.98 -9.52
CA ALA A 58 -10.27 -0.69 -8.14
C ALA A 58 -10.05 0.81 -7.87
N ASP A 59 -11.01 1.43 -7.18
CA ASP A 59 -10.95 2.80 -6.70
C ASP A 59 -10.44 2.84 -5.25
N HIS A 60 -10.49 4.02 -4.63
CA HIS A 60 -10.12 4.21 -3.22
C HIS A 60 -10.94 3.32 -2.26
N TYR A 61 -12.15 2.95 -2.67
CA TYR A 61 -13.08 2.14 -1.89
C TYR A 61 -13.14 0.69 -2.39
N ALA A 62 -12.00 0.16 -2.85
CA ALA A 62 -11.86 -1.21 -3.34
C ALA A 62 -12.49 -2.28 -2.42
N MET A 63 -12.49 -2.05 -1.10
CA MET A 63 -13.10 -2.93 -0.10
C MET A 63 -14.65 -2.99 -0.16
N HIS A 64 -15.29 -1.97 -0.72
CA HIS A 64 -16.74 -1.89 -0.93
C HIS A 64 -17.15 -2.18 -2.37
N GLY A 65 -16.24 -2.07 -3.32
CA GLY A 65 -16.49 -2.34 -4.74
C GLY A 65 -16.49 -3.82 -5.12
N ASP A 66 -16.63 -4.06 -6.42
CA ASP A 66 -16.60 -5.41 -7.01
C ASP A 66 -15.24 -6.10 -6.87
N ARG A 67 -14.18 -5.31 -6.70
CA ARG A 67 -12.79 -5.78 -6.52
C ARG A 67 -12.44 -6.18 -5.09
N ARG A 68 -13.38 -6.11 -4.13
CA ARG A 68 -13.10 -6.43 -2.72
C ARG A 68 -12.49 -7.82 -2.50
N ARG A 69 -12.92 -8.83 -3.28
CA ARG A 69 -12.40 -10.19 -3.15
C ARG A 69 -10.95 -10.26 -3.61
N ALA A 70 -10.62 -9.60 -4.72
CA ALA A 70 -9.25 -9.53 -5.20
C ALA A 70 -8.33 -8.85 -4.17
N LEU A 71 -8.82 -7.82 -3.47
CA LEU A 71 -8.08 -7.19 -2.36
C LEU A 71 -7.85 -8.18 -1.21
N TYR A 72 -8.89 -8.88 -0.78
CA TYR A 72 -8.80 -9.84 0.32
C TYR A 72 -7.93 -11.06 -0.01
N ASP A 73 -8.03 -11.58 -1.23
CA ASP A 73 -7.21 -12.69 -1.69
C ASP A 73 -5.72 -12.29 -1.69
N LEU A 74 -5.43 -11.06 -2.12
CA LEU A 74 -4.06 -10.53 -2.15
C LEU A 74 -3.48 -10.34 -0.75
N VAL A 75 -4.27 -9.79 0.19
CA VAL A 75 -3.88 -9.67 1.60
C VAL A 75 -3.73 -11.04 2.26
N THR A 76 -4.62 -11.99 1.97
CA THR A 76 -4.56 -13.36 2.52
C THR A 76 -3.31 -14.08 2.03
N ALA A 77 -3.02 -14.02 0.73
CA ALA A 77 -1.82 -14.62 0.15
C ALA A 77 -0.53 -14.02 0.73
N PHE A 78 -0.52 -12.72 1.05
CA PHE A 78 0.61 -12.08 1.72
C PHE A 78 0.80 -12.61 3.14
N HIS A 79 -0.28 -12.75 3.90
CA HIS A 79 -0.24 -13.31 5.26
C HIS A 79 0.18 -14.77 5.30
N ASP A 80 -0.27 -15.60 4.35
CA ASP A 80 0.08 -17.04 4.34
C ASP A 80 1.56 -17.31 4.02
N ARG A 81 2.29 -16.31 3.50
CA ARG A 81 3.70 -16.41 3.11
C ARG A 81 4.67 -15.84 4.15
N ASN A 82 4.18 -15.19 5.20
CA ASN A 82 4.96 -14.50 6.24
C ASN A 82 4.66 -15.02 7.64
#